data_AF-A0A7R9ICT4-F1
#
_entry.id   AF-A0A7R9ICT4-F1
#
_cell.length_a   1.000
_cell.length_b   1.000
_cell.length_c   1.000
_cell.angle_alpha   90.00
_cell.angle_beta   90.00
_cell.angle_gamma   90.00
#
_symmetry.space_group_name_H-M   'P 1'
#
loop_
_entity.id
_entity.type
_entity.pdbx_description
1 polymer ?
#
loop_
_entity_poly.entity_id
_entity_poly.type
_entity_poly.pdbx_seq_one_letter_code
_entity_poly.pdbx_strand_id
1 'polypeptide(L)'
;MCPPRVSRLSRDQKEYIDRRGVHVVVELLNTNLFSPRPQEGKLGQPVMIPSQEMPRMQELYHINRFNLMASDRIPLNRSLPDVRKKRCQGKYTDLDGLPSTSIIIVFHNEAWSTLLRTVHSVINRSPRVLLKEILLVDDNSNRAFLREPLEQHVAQLSVPTRVLRTGKRVGLVKARLLGAEDAQGEVLTFLDAHCECTKGWLESLITRISEDSTRVVCPVIDIISDDSFAYVRSFELHWGAFNWELHFRWYTLASEEIKKRKKDISEPFRQVLHDSLLLRGMV
;
A
#
# COMPACT_ATOMS: atom_id res chain seq x y z
N MET A 1 34.36 -8.71 -31.40
CA MET A 1 34.23 -8.05 -30.08
C MET A 1 33.69 -9.09 -29.11
N CYS A 2 34.46 -9.45 -28.09
CA CYS A 2 34.02 -10.39 -27.07
C CYS A 2 32.88 -9.78 -26.23
N PRO A 3 31.90 -10.57 -25.78
CA PRO A 3 30.93 -10.13 -24.78
C PRO A 3 31.67 -9.84 -23.46
N PRO A 4 31.17 -8.90 -22.63
CA PRO A 4 31.81 -8.57 -21.37
C PRO A 4 31.79 -9.81 -20.45
N ARG A 5 32.93 -10.05 -19.78
CA ARG A 5 33.09 -11.13 -18.80
C ARG A 5 32.12 -10.89 -17.65
N VAL A 6 31.13 -11.77 -17.51
CA VAL A 6 30.39 -11.98 -16.25
C VAL A 6 31.44 -12.31 -15.18
N SER A 7 31.47 -11.51 -14.12
CA SER A 7 32.29 -11.77 -12.93
C SER A 7 31.97 -13.16 -12.41
N ARG A 8 32.99 -14.04 -12.32
CA ARG A 8 32.83 -15.38 -11.76
C ARG A 8 32.40 -15.24 -10.30
N LEU A 9 31.18 -15.71 -9.99
CA LEU A 9 30.67 -15.84 -8.63
C LEU A 9 31.57 -16.78 -7.82
N SER A 10 31.69 -16.52 -6.52
CA SER A 10 32.31 -17.45 -5.58
C SER A 10 31.47 -18.73 -5.49
N ARG A 11 32.11 -19.87 -5.20
CA ARG A 11 31.50 -21.22 -5.25
C ARG A 11 30.27 -21.42 -4.34
N ASP A 12 29.96 -20.48 -3.45
CA ASP A 12 28.91 -20.59 -2.43
C ASP A 12 27.70 -19.67 -2.65
N GLN A 13 27.70 -18.80 -3.67
CA GLN A 13 26.57 -17.90 -3.94
C GLN A 13 25.46 -18.60 -4.72
N LYS A 14 24.27 -18.72 -4.11
CA LYS A 14 23.06 -19.21 -4.78
C LYS A 14 22.40 -18.08 -5.58
N GLU A 15 22.21 -18.29 -6.87
CA GLU A 15 21.42 -17.38 -7.72
C GLU A 15 19.92 -17.71 -7.64
N TYR A 16 19.10 -16.67 -7.57
CA TYR A 16 17.68 -16.73 -7.88
C TYR A 16 17.46 -16.15 -9.28
N ILE A 17 16.81 -16.93 -10.14
CA ILE A 17 16.40 -16.50 -11.48
C ILE A 17 14.88 -16.35 -11.44
N ASP A 18 14.37 -15.11 -11.55
CA ASP A 18 12.92 -14.90 -11.75
C ASP A 18 12.49 -15.52 -13.09
N ARG A 19 11.20 -15.83 -13.26
CA ARG A 19 10.62 -16.34 -14.53
C ARG A 19 10.92 -15.49 -15.77
N ARG A 20 11.42 -14.28 -15.57
CA ARG A 20 11.84 -13.31 -16.59
C ARG A 20 13.36 -13.29 -16.86
N GLY A 21 14.14 -14.19 -16.27
CA GLY A 21 15.59 -14.30 -16.47
C GLY A 21 16.43 -13.29 -15.69
N VAL A 22 15.88 -12.63 -14.66
CA VAL A 22 16.64 -11.69 -13.83
C VAL A 22 17.45 -12.48 -12.80
N HIS A 23 18.78 -12.38 -12.88
CA HIS A 23 19.71 -12.97 -11.92
C HIS A 23 19.84 -12.06 -10.70
N VAL A 24 19.38 -12.52 -9.54
CA VAL A 24 19.58 -11.85 -8.26
C VAL A 24 20.20 -12.83 -7.29
N VAL A 25 21.28 -12.43 -6.60
CA VAL A 25 21.89 -13.27 -5.57
C VAL A 25 20.89 -13.43 -4.41
N VAL A 26 20.65 -14.66 -3.94
CA VAL A 26 19.68 -14.96 -2.87
C VAL A 26 19.97 -14.16 -1.59
N GLU A 27 21.24 -13.86 -1.34
CA GLU A 27 21.68 -12.98 -0.25
C GLU A 27 21.09 -11.56 -0.38
N LEU A 28 21.11 -10.98 -1.59
CA LEU A 28 20.54 -9.66 -1.85
C LEU A 28 19.04 -9.60 -1.60
N LEU A 29 18.30 -10.69 -1.86
CA LEU A 29 16.85 -10.78 -1.61
C LEU A 29 16.49 -10.80 -0.12
N ASN A 30 17.43 -11.23 0.74
CA ASN A 30 17.22 -11.36 2.18
C ASN A 30 17.89 -10.23 2.99
N THR A 31 18.70 -9.41 2.35
CA THR A 31 19.30 -8.23 2.98
C THR A 31 18.26 -7.11 3.07
N ASN A 32 17.86 -6.78 4.30
CA ASN A 32 17.06 -5.60 4.57
C ASN A 32 17.97 -4.36 4.65
N LEU A 33 17.97 -3.52 3.61
CA LEU A 33 18.78 -2.31 3.53
C LEU A 33 18.06 -1.06 4.06
N PHE A 34 16.98 -1.25 4.83
CA PHE A 34 16.22 -0.17 5.43
C PHE A 34 17.11 0.73 6.31
N SER A 35 17.32 1.96 5.85
CA SER A 35 18.22 2.94 6.47
C SER A 35 17.62 4.34 6.30
N PRO A 36 16.57 4.67 7.07
CA PRO A 36 15.80 5.89 6.89
C PRO A 36 16.63 7.14 7.23
N ARG A 37 16.46 8.19 6.43
CA ARG A 37 17.05 9.51 6.63
C ARG A 37 15.95 10.51 6.99
N PRO A 38 16.08 11.31 8.06
CA PRO A 38 14.96 12.07 8.63
C PRO A 38 14.18 13.02 7.69
N GLN A 39 14.81 13.55 6.64
CA GLN A 39 14.17 14.53 5.73
C GLN A 39 13.73 13.93 4.39
N GLU A 40 14.18 12.71 4.06
CA GLU A 40 13.84 12.08 2.77
C GLU A 40 12.34 11.79 2.71
N GLY A 41 11.70 12.17 1.61
CA GLY A 41 10.28 11.93 1.38
C GLY A 41 9.32 12.70 2.29
N LYS A 42 9.81 13.65 3.10
CA LYS A 42 8.98 14.47 4.01
C LYS A 42 7.95 15.26 3.20
N LEU A 43 6.71 15.34 3.70
CA LEU A 43 5.57 15.95 3.00
C LEU A 43 5.34 15.36 1.59
N GLY A 44 5.67 14.09 1.40
CA GLY A 44 5.50 13.40 0.11
C GLY A 44 6.42 13.92 -1.01
N GLN A 45 7.53 14.57 -0.68
CA GLN A 45 8.50 15.04 -1.68
C GLN A 45 9.23 13.87 -2.36
N PRO A 46 9.72 14.03 -3.61
CA PRO A 46 10.52 13.01 -4.29
C PRO A 46 11.86 12.79 -3.58
N VAL A 47 12.31 11.52 -3.55
CA VAL A 47 13.65 11.13 -3.14
C VAL A 47 14.53 11.02 -4.37
N MET A 48 15.64 11.77 -4.38
CA MET A 48 16.58 11.78 -5.50
C MET A 48 17.73 10.83 -5.21
N ILE A 49 17.89 9.81 -6.04
CA ILE A 49 19.03 8.89 -5.96
C ILE A 49 20.24 9.49 -6.70
N PRO A 50 21.43 9.59 -6.08
CA PRO A 50 22.63 10.09 -6.75
C PRO A 50 22.96 9.28 -8.00
N SER A 51 23.47 9.94 -9.05
CA SER A 51 23.76 9.30 -10.33
C SER A 51 24.74 8.11 -10.23
N GLN A 52 25.65 8.15 -9.25
CA GLN A 52 26.60 7.07 -8.98
C GLN A 52 25.93 5.78 -8.51
N GLU A 53 24.76 5.87 -7.89
CA GLU A 53 23.99 4.73 -7.36
C GLU A 53 22.91 4.24 -8.34
N MET A 54 22.74 4.89 -9.49
CA MET A 54 21.73 4.50 -10.50
C MET A 54 21.83 3.03 -10.95
N PRO A 55 23.02 2.46 -11.23
CA PRO A 55 23.11 1.05 -11.64
C PRO A 55 22.56 0.09 -10.57
N ARG A 56 22.92 0.33 -9.31
CA ARG A 56 22.43 -0.46 -8.17
C ARG A 56 20.92 -0.27 -7.95
N MET A 57 20.43 0.95 -8.15
CA MET A 57 18.99 1.24 -8.07
C MET A 57 18.20 0.47 -9.12
N GLN A 58 18.70 0.40 -10.37
CA GLN A 58 18.08 -0.39 -11.44
C GLN A 58 18.05 -1.90 -11.13
N GLU A 59 19.15 -2.45 -10.58
CA GLU A 59 19.17 -3.85 -10.14
C GLU A 59 18.11 -4.14 -9.07
N LEU A 60 18.03 -3.30 -8.04
CA LEU A 60 17.05 -3.43 -6.96
C LEU A 60 15.61 -3.21 -7.45
N TYR A 61 15.43 -2.37 -8.47
CA TYR A 61 14.13 -2.10 -9.07
C TYR A 61 13.45 -3.37 -9.58
N HIS A 62 14.20 -4.32 -10.13
CA HIS A 62 13.61 -5.55 -10.67
C HIS A 62 13.03 -6.48 -9.59
N ILE A 63 13.42 -6.31 -8.33
CA ILE A 63 13.00 -7.15 -7.21
C ILE A 63 11.54 -6.88 -6.83
N ASN A 64 11.18 -5.60 -6.65
CA ASN A 64 9.86 -5.17 -6.20
C ASN A 64 9.06 -4.34 -7.24
N ARG A 65 9.67 -4.00 -8.39
CA ARG A 65 9.07 -3.14 -9.45
C ARG A 65 8.80 -1.70 -8.99
N PHE A 66 9.62 -1.21 -8.08
CA PHE A 66 9.72 0.18 -7.67
C PHE A 66 11.13 0.43 -7.13
N ASN A 67 11.49 1.69 -6.94
CA ASN A 67 12.78 2.12 -6.43
C ASN A 67 12.90 1.79 -4.93
N LEU A 68 13.33 0.55 -4.64
CA LEU A 68 13.53 0.05 -3.29
C LEU A 68 14.53 0.92 -2.50
N MET A 69 15.57 1.42 -3.17
CA MET A 69 16.58 2.28 -2.54
C MET A 69 15.98 3.61 -2.07
N ALA A 70 15.08 4.22 -2.85
CA ALA A 70 14.35 5.41 -2.43
C ALA A 70 13.44 5.10 -1.23
N SER A 71 12.69 4.00 -1.29
CA SER A 71 11.81 3.57 -0.20
C SER A 71 12.58 3.35 1.11
N ASP A 72 13.70 2.65 1.05
CA ASP A 72 14.50 2.30 2.23
C ASP A 72 15.12 3.51 2.92
N ARG A 73 15.27 4.64 2.22
CA ARG A 73 15.74 5.92 2.77
C ARG A 73 14.64 6.75 3.41
N ILE A 74 13.37 6.45 3.17
CA ILE A 74 12.25 7.23 3.72
C ILE A 74 11.85 6.65 5.09
N PRO A 75 11.67 7.48 6.13
CA PRO A 75 11.13 7.03 7.43
C PRO A 75 9.75 6.36 7.31
N LEU A 76 9.48 5.34 8.13
CA LEU A 76 8.18 4.65 8.16
C LEU A 76 7.03 5.59 8.56
N ASN A 77 7.33 6.63 9.32
CA ASN A 77 6.40 7.64 9.82
C ASN A 77 6.52 8.99 9.07
N ARG A 78 6.99 8.99 7.80
CA ARG A 78 7.09 10.23 7.01
C ARG A 78 5.76 11.00 6.98
N SER A 79 5.79 12.33 6.98
CA SER A 79 4.59 13.14 6.83
C SER A 79 4.12 13.19 5.38
N LEU A 80 2.80 13.37 5.18
CA LEU A 80 2.16 13.59 3.88
C LEU A 80 1.41 14.94 3.89
N PRO A 81 1.23 15.59 2.74
CA PRO A 81 0.44 16.81 2.65
C PRO A 81 -1.06 16.50 2.86
N ASP A 82 -1.79 17.43 3.49
CA ASP A 82 -3.25 17.33 3.57
C ASP A 82 -3.86 17.88 2.27
N VAL A 83 -4.10 16.98 1.31
CA VAL A 83 -4.64 17.34 -0.02
C VAL A 83 -6.15 17.43 -0.07
N ARG A 84 -6.83 17.18 1.07
CA ARG A 84 -8.29 17.25 1.15
C ARG A 84 -8.77 18.67 0.90
N LYS A 85 -9.95 18.79 0.29
CA LYS A 85 -10.62 20.07 0.13
C LYS A 85 -11.02 20.61 1.52
N LYS A 86 -11.02 21.93 1.70
CA LYS A 86 -11.36 22.59 2.98
C LYS A 86 -12.69 22.10 3.58
N ARG A 87 -13.70 21.84 2.76
CA ARG A 87 -15.01 21.33 3.22
C ARG A 87 -14.96 19.90 3.80
N CYS A 88 -13.97 19.10 3.43
CA CYS A 88 -13.77 17.76 4.00
C CYS A 88 -13.03 17.83 5.35
N GLN A 89 -12.33 18.92 5.63
CA GLN A 89 -11.57 19.08 6.87
C GLN A 89 -12.56 19.34 8.02
N GLY A 90 -12.54 18.46 9.03
CA GLY A 90 -13.41 18.59 10.20
C GLY A 90 -14.87 18.17 10.00
N LYS A 91 -15.22 17.54 8.86
CA LYS A 91 -16.60 17.05 8.61
C LYS A 91 -16.95 15.81 9.44
N TYR A 92 -15.97 14.95 9.69
CA TYR A 92 -16.15 13.66 10.38
C TYR A 92 -15.35 13.65 11.69
N THR A 93 -15.72 14.51 12.64
CA THR A 93 -15.06 14.62 13.94
C THR A 93 -15.75 13.84 15.05
N ASP A 94 -17.05 13.60 14.89
CA ASP A 94 -17.82 12.77 15.82
C ASP A 94 -17.59 11.30 15.47
N LEU A 95 -17.02 10.58 16.42
CA LEU A 95 -16.68 9.16 16.30
C LEU A 95 -17.56 8.29 17.20
N ASP A 96 -18.46 8.90 17.96
CA ASP A 96 -19.28 8.18 18.94
C ASP A 96 -20.26 7.27 18.21
N GLY A 97 -20.32 6.01 18.64
CA GLY A 97 -21.19 4.99 18.03
C GLY A 97 -20.74 4.49 16.65
N LEU A 98 -19.59 4.92 16.14
CA LEU A 98 -19.04 4.36 14.91
C LEU A 98 -18.50 2.94 15.14
N PRO A 99 -18.71 2.02 14.18
CA PRO A 99 -18.25 0.64 14.30
C PRO A 99 -16.73 0.56 14.20
N SER A 100 -16.15 -0.39 14.93
CA SER A 100 -14.73 -0.70 14.88
C SER A 100 -14.36 -1.43 13.59
N THR A 101 -13.12 -1.27 13.12
CA THR A 101 -12.63 -1.90 11.89
C THR A 101 -11.39 -2.77 12.14
N SER A 102 -11.33 -3.90 11.44
CA SER A 102 -10.11 -4.69 11.25
C SER A 102 -9.47 -4.31 9.92
N ILE A 103 -8.22 -3.85 9.98
CA ILE A 103 -7.43 -3.56 8.78
C ILE A 103 -6.78 -4.84 8.31
N ILE A 104 -7.05 -5.27 7.08
CA ILE A 104 -6.48 -6.50 6.50
C ILE A 104 -5.51 -6.10 5.38
N ILE A 105 -4.24 -6.46 5.54
CA ILE A 105 -3.18 -6.22 4.56
C ILE A 105 -2.63 -7.57 4.11
N VAL A 106 -2.86 -7.94 2.86
CA VAL A 106 -2.28 -9.13 2.26
C VAL A 106 -0.95 -8.79 1.62
N PHE A 107 0.08 -9.60 1.85
CA PHE A 107 1.39 -9.40 1.26
C PHE A 107 2.04 -10.71 0.81
N HIS A 108 2.92 -10.61 -0.19
CA HIS A 108 3.78 -11.70 -0.65
C HIS A 108 5.11 -11.12 -1.13
N ASN A 109 6.21 -11.45 -0.46
CA ASN A 109 7.55 -10.93 -0.79
C ASN A 109 7.60 -9.39 -0.91
N GLU A 110 6.84 -8.70 -0.07
CA GLU A 110 6.83 -7.24 -0.04
C GLU A 110 8.17 -6.67 0.49
N ALA A 111 8.49 -5.43 0.14
CA ALA A 111 9.62 -4.75 0.77
C ALA A 111 9.30 -4.40 2.23
N TRP A 112 10.29 -4.53 3.11
CA TRP A 112 10.15 -4.20 4.53
C TRP A 112 9.69 -2.74 4.73
N SER A 113 10.31 -1.83 3.98
CA SER A 113 10.05 -0.40 4.06
C SER A 113 8.65 -0.02 3.60
N THR A 114 8.10 -0.60 2.54
CA THR A 114 6.74 -0.33 2.08
C THR A 114 5.69 -0.94 3.01
N LEU A 115 5.82 -2.22 3.35
CA LEU A 115 4.89 -2.93 4.23
C LEU A 115 4.72 -2.21 5.57
N LEU A 116 5.82 -1.91 6.25
CA LEU A 116 5.73 -1.25 7.55
C LEU A 116 5.32 0.21 7.44
N ARG A 117 5.66 0.92 6.36
CA ARG A 117 5.17 2.28 6.15
C ARG A 117 3.65 2.30 5.97
N THR A 118 3.06 1.29 5.33
CA THR A 118 1.60 1.10 5.30
C THR A 118 1.05 0.92 6.71
N VAL A 119 1.59 -0.01 7.49
CA VAL A 119 1.17 -0.26 8.89
C VAL A 119 1.28 1.00 9.76
N HIS A 120 2.42 1.67 9.72
CA HIS A 120 2.62 2.91 10.47
C HIS A 120 1.71 4.04 9.98
N SER A 121 1.41 4.13 8.68
CA SER A 121 0.48 5.14 8.16
C SER A 121 -0.94 4.95 8.70
N VAL A 122 -1.38 3.70 8.82
CA VAL A 122 -2.68 3.33 9.42
C VAL A 122 -2.69 3.72 10.89
N ILE A 123 -1.69 3.29 11.67
CA ILE A 123 -1.62 3.58 13.11
C ILE A 123 -1.57 5.10 13.37
N ASN A 124 -0.77 5.83 12.59
CA ASN A 124 -0.54 7.25 12.84
C ASN A 124 -1.70 8.16 12.39
N ARG A 125 -2.60 7.69 11.50
CA ARG A 125 -3.60 8.54 10.83
C ARG A 125 -5.03 8.02 10.92
N SER A 126 -5.25 6.97 11.71
CA SER A 126 -6.58 6.48 12.07
C SER A 126 -6.86 6.76 13.55
N PRO A 127 -8.08 7.17 13.92
CA PRO A 127 -8.45 7.27 15.32
C PRO A 127 -8.36 5.92 16.03
N ARG A 128 -7.73 5.90 17.21
CA ARG A 128 -7.50 4.66 17.96
C ARG A 128 -8.78 3.90 18.30
N VAL A 129 -9.87 4.64 18.55
CA VAL A 129 -11.20 4.10 18.90
C VAL A 129 -11.82 3.27 17.77
N LEU A 130 -11.48 3.57 16.50
CA LEU A 130 -11.98 2.83 15.34
C LEU A 130 -11.11 1.62 15.01
N LEU A 131 -9.83 1.61 15.39
CA LEU A 131 -8.91 0.52 15.06
C LEU A 131 -9.00 -0.63 16.06
N LYS A 132 -9.68 -1.71 15.66
CA LYS A 132 -9.74 -2.96 16.43
C LYS A 132 -8.39 -3.68 16.40
N GLU A 133 -7.89 -3.95 15.20
CA GLU A 133 -6.63 -4.66 14.95
C GLU A 133 -6.10 -4.39 13.54
N ILE A 134 -4.85 -4.77 13.29
CA ILE A 134 -4.23 -4.86 11.97
C ILE A 134 -3.81 -6.32 11.73
N LEU A 135 -4.38 -6.94 10.71
CA LEU A 135 -4.09 -8.31 10.31
C LEU A 135 -3.21 -8.32 9.06
N LEU A 136 -1.97 -8.77 9.21
CA LEU A 136 -1.05 -8.96 8.09
C LEU A 136 -1.14 -10.40 7.60
N VAL A 137 -1.71 -10.62 6.43
CA VAL A 137 -1.86 -11.97 5.85
C VAL A 137 -0.71 -12.25 4.89
N ASP A 138 0.22 -13.11 5.31
CA ASP A 138 1.35 -13.55 4.49
C ASP A 138 0.94 -14.68 3.56
N ASP A 139 0.86 -14.40 2.25
CA ASP A 139 0.62 -15.40 1.21
C ASP A 139 1.89 -16.16 0.83
N ASN A 140 2.53 -16.78 1.84
CA ASN A 140 3.71 -17.63 1.72
C ASN A 140 4.96 -16.92 1.14
N SER A 141 5.39 -15.85 1.82
CA SER A 141 6.64 -15.15 1.52
C SER A 141 7.88 -15.98 1.83
N ASN A 142 8.94 -15.79 1.03
CA ASN A 142 10.22 -16.48 1.17
C ASN A 142 11.33 -15.61 1.78
N ARG A 143 11.12 -14.29 1.91
CA ARG A 143 12.13 -13.37 2.46
C ARG A 143 12.28 -13.56 3.97
N ALA A 144 13.51 -13.72 4.43
CA ALA A 144 13.83 -14.00 5.84
C ALA A 144 13.32 -12.90 6.79
N PHE A 145 13.47 -11.63 6.39
CA PHE A 145 13.01 -10.49 7.20
C PHE A 145 11.48 -10.42 7.35
N LEU A 146 10.70 -11.11 6.50
CA LEU A 146 9.24 -11.16 6.63
C LEU A 146 8.75 -12.24 7.59
N ARG A 147 9.65 -13.02 8.19
CA ARG A 147 9.30 -14.12 9.12
C ARG A 147 9.32 -13.61 10.57
N GLU A 148 10.15 -14.21 11.41
CA GLU A 148 10.31 -13.86 12.82
C GLU A 148 10.64 -12.37 13.05
N PRO A 149 11.51 -11.69 12.24
CA PRO A 149 11.78 -10.27 12.46
C PRO A 149 10.53 -9.39 12.31
N LEU A 150 9.63 -9.74 11.38
CA LEU A 150 8.36 -9.03 11.20
C LEU A 150 7.44 -9.24 12.42
N GLU A 151 7.31 -10.47 12.89
CA GLU A 151 6.48 -10.82 14.05
C GLU A 151 6.95 -10.10 15.32
N GLN A 152 8.27 -10.08 15.55
CA GLN A 152 8.88 -9.35 16.66
C GLN A 152 8.65 -7.84 16.57
N HIS A 153 8.72 -7.27 15.37
CA HIS A 153 8.48 -5.84 15.16
C HIS A 153 7.01 -5.47 15.40
N VAL A 154 6.06 -6.22 14.82
CA VAL A 154 4.64 -5.86 14.91
C VAL A 154 4.06 -6.08 16.31
N ALA A 155 4.63 -7.01 17.10
CA ALA A 155 4.25 -7.23 18.49
C ALA A 155 4.51 -6.02 19.40
N GLN A 156 5.37 -5.08 18.98
CA GLN A 156 5.74 -3.89 19.76
C GLN A 156 4.88 -2.66 19.39
N LEU A 157 3.96 -2.79 18.43
CA LEU A 157 3.13 -1.67 17.96
C LEU A 157 2.02 -1.32 18.97
N SER A 158 1.58 -0.06 18.95
CA SER A 158 0.54 0.46 19.85
C SER A 158 -0.87 -0.06 19.55
N VAL A 159 -1.06 -0.68 18.39
CA VAL A 159 -2.30 -1.29 17.92
C VAL A 159 -2.07 -2.80 17.82
N PRO A 160 -2.99 -3.65 18.34
CA PRO A 160 -2.93 -5.09 18.15
C PRO A 160 -2.68 -5.44 16.69
N THR A 161 -1.48 -5.94 16.40
CA THR A 161 -1.05 -6.28 15.05
C THR A 161 -0.52 -7.69 15.07
N ARG A 162 -1.00 -8.54 14.16
CA ARG A 162 -0.60 -9.95 14.10
C ARG A 162 -0.46 -10.41 12.66
N VAL A 163 0.39 -11.41 12.48
CA VAL A 163 0.69 -11.98 11.17
C VAL A 163 0.00 -13.34 11.04
N LEU A 164 -0.87 -13.47 10.04
CA LEU A 164 -1.52 -14.72 9.66
C LEU A 164 -0.73 -15.37 8.53
N ARG A 165 -0.18 -16.56 8.75
CA ARG A 165 0.58 -17.31 7.74
C ARG A 165 -0.32 -18.30 7.01
N THR A 166 -0.41 -18.20 5.69
CA THR A 166 -1.24 -19.14 4.90
C THR A 166 -0.62 -20.54 4.75
N GLY A 167 0.69 -20.67 4.99
CA GLY A 167 1.46 -21.92 4.85
C GLY A 167 1.70 -22.39 3.41
N LYS A 168 0.95 -21.88 2.43
CA LYS A 168 1.14 -22.12 1.00
C LYS A 168 0.64 -20.92 0.20
N ARG A 169 1.18 -20.73 -1.01
CA ARG A 169 0.76 -19.63 -1.89
C ARG A 169 -0.65 -19.91 -2.44
N VAL A 170 -1.65 -19.25 -1.88
CA VAL A 170 -3.08 -19.38 -2.21
C VAL A 170 -3.59 -18.27 -3.12
N GLY A 171 -2.85 -17.16 -3.23
CA GLY A 171 -3.23 -16.01 -4.04
C GLY A 171 -4.08 -14.98 -3.28
N LEU A 172 -4.11 -13.76 -3.81
CA LEU A 172 -4.68 -12.58 -3.14
C LEU A 172 -6.12 -12.77 -2.68
N VAL A 173 -7.00 -13.28 -3.54
CA VAL A 173 -8.44 -13.43 -3.23
C VAL A 173 -8.63 -14.34 -2.02
N LYS A 174 -8.01 -15.52 -2.04
CA LYS A 174 -8.14 -16.48 -0.94
C LYS A 174 -7.46 -15.98 0.34
N ALA A 175 -6.33 -15.29 0.22
CA ALA A 175 -5.69 -14.65 1.37
C ALA A 175 -6.56 -13.55 1.99
N ARG A 176 -7.25 -12.72 1.18
CA ARG A 176 -8.22 -11.73 1.68
C ARG A 176 -9.39 -12.41 2.41
N LEU A 177 -9.91 -13.52 1.89
CA LEU A 177 -10.97 -14.29 2.55
C LEU A 177 -10.52 -14.89 3.88
N LEU A 178 -9.31 -15.45 3.95
CA LEU A 178 -8.73 -15.95 5.20
C LEU A 178 -8.56 -14.83 6.23
N GLY A 179 -8.11 -13.64 5.79
CA GLY A 179 -8.04 -12.48 6.66
C GLY A 179 -9.42 -12.00 7.14
N ALA A 180 -10.44 -12.10 6.29
CA ALA A 180 -11.81 -11.72 6.64
C ALA A 180 -12.46 -12.67 7.64
N GLU A 181 -12.22 -13.98 7.50
CA GLU A 181 -12.74 -15.01 8.41
C GLU A 181 -12.15 -14.88 9.83
N ASP A 182 -10.89 -14.44 9.91
CA ASP A 182 -10.13 -14.35 11.15
C ASP A 182 -10.19 -12.94 11.82
N ALA A 183 -10.77 -11.95 11.12
CA ALA A 183 -10.92 -10.58 11.61
C ALA A 183 -11.99 -10.46 12.71
N GLN A 184 -11.75 -9.56 13.66
CA GLN A 184 -12.56 -9.35 14.88
C GLN A 184 -13.32 -8.01 14.90
N GLY A 185 -13.10 -7.14 13.92
CA GLY A 185 -13.78 -5.86 13.77
C GLY A 185 -15.16 -6.00 13.13
N GLU A 186 -16.03 -5.03 13.38
CA GLU A 186 -17.37 -4.99 12.81
C GLU A 186 -17.35 -4.64 11.31
N VAL A 187 -16.35 -3.84 10.91
CA VAL A 187 -16.07 -3.48 9.52
C VAL A 187 -14.74 -4.09 9.09
N LEU A 188 -14.66 -4.53 7.83
CA LEU A 188 -13.42 -4.99 7.21
C LEU A 188 -12.86 -3.90 6.29
N THR A 189 -11.62 -3.50 6.49
CA THR A 189 -10.93 -2.53 5.62
C THR A 189 -9.70 -3.17 4.99
N PHE A 190 -9.76 -3.37 3.68
CA PHE A 190 -8.65 -3.96 2.92
C PHE A 190 -7.71 -2.88 2.41
N LEU A 191 -6.41 -3.07 2.61
CA LEU A 191 -5.34 -2.23 2.06
C LEU A 191 -4.29 -3.10 1.37
N ASP A 192 -3.65 -2.56 0.35
CA ASP A 192 -2.47 -3.18 -0.23
C ASP A 192 -1.23 -2.87 0.64
N ALA A 193 -0.21 -3.73 0.56
CA ALA A 193 0.97 -3.69 1.41
C ALA A 193 1.97 -2.55 1.09
N HIS A 194 1.59 -1.63 0.20
CA HIS A 194 2.40 -0.51 -0.26
C HIS A 194 1.57 0.77 -0.42
N CYS A 195 0.58 0.95 0.48
CA CYS A 195 -0.21 2.17 0.60
C CYS A 195 0.33 3.12 1.68
N GLU A 196 -0.04 4.39 1.61
CA GLU A 196 0.09 5.32 2.73
C GLU A 196 -1.21 6.07 2.94
N CYS A 197 -1.84 5.86 4.10
CA CYS A 197 -3.08 6.53 4.45
C CYS A 197 -2.87 8.04 4.62
N THR A 198 -3.84 8.86 4.25
CA THR A 198 -3.83 10.32 4.50
C THR A 198 -4.61 10.68 5.75
N LYS A 199 -4.53 11.94 6.19
CA LYS A 199 -5.26 12.40 7.39
C LYS A 199 -6.77 12.34 7.14
N GLY A 200 -7.52 11.75 8.08
CA GLY A 200 -8.98 11.70 8.02
C GLY A 200 -9.54 10.73 6.98
N TRP A 201 -8.74 9.75 6.57
CA TRP A 201 -9.12 8.77 5.54
C TRP A 201 -10.19 7.80 6.06
N LEU A 202 -10.10 7.37 7.33
CA LEU A 202 -10.89 6.28 7.87
C LEU A 202 -12.27 6.74 8.32
N GLU A 203 -12.34 7.86 9.04
CA GLU A 203 -13.55 8.42 9.63
C GLU A 203 -14.64 8.58 8.57
N SER A 204 -14.27 9.17 7.42
CA SER A 204 -15.20 9.37 6.31
C SER A 204 -15.76 8.08 5.72
N LEU A 205 -15.02 6.98 5.75
CA LEU A 205 -15.45 5.69 5.23
C LEU A 205 -16.37 4.99 6.23
N ILE A 206 -15.94 4.94 7.49
CA ILE A 206 -16.69 4.28 8.57
C ILE A 206 -18.02 4.97 8.83
N THR A 207 -18.07 6.31 8.83
CA THR A 207 -19.35 7.04 8.97
C THR A 207 -20.33 6.62 7.87
N ARG A 208 -19.90 6.48 6.63
CA ARG A 208 -20.80 6.12 5.53
C ARG A 208 -21.32 4.69 5.60
N ILE A 209 -20.56 3.78 6.20
CA ILE A 209 -21.02 2.42 6.50
C ILE A 209 -21.98 2.43 7.70
N SER A 210 -21.71 3.24 8.73
CA SER A 210 -22.59 3.34 9.91
C SER A 210 -23.99 3.88 9.56
N GLU A 211 -24.09 4.76 8.55
CA GLU A 211 -25.36 5.26 8.03
C GLU A 211 -26.20 4.16 7.34
N ASP A 212 -25.55 3.15 6.78
CA ASP A 212 -26.17 2.08 6.00
C ASP A 212 -25.16 0.94 5.77
N SER A 213 -25.36 -0.16 6.51
CA SER A 213 -24.47 -1.31 6.55
C SER A 213 -24.45 -2.11 5.25
N THR A 214 -25.30 -1.79 4.27
CA THR A 214 -25.29 -2.42 2.94
C THR A 214 -24.31 -1.76 1.97
N ARG A 215 -23.71 -0.64 2.37
CA ARG A 215 -22.78 0.12 1.52
C ARG A 215 -21.38 -0.46 1.55
N VAL A 216 -20.82 -0.62 0.36
CA VAL A 216 -19.38 -0.79 0.16
C VAL A 216 -18.79 0.56 -0.22
N VAL A 217 -17.85 1.06 0.57
CA VAL A 217 -17.23 2.37 0.38
C VAL A 217 -15.78 2.23 0.01
N CYS A 218 -15.28 3.18 -0.79
CA CYS A 218 -13.90 3.15 -1.24
C CYS A 218 -13.30 4.57 -1.20
N PRO A 219 -12.02 4.70 -0.81
CA PRO A 219 -11.36 5.99 -0.81
C PRO A 219 -11.02 6.45 -2.24
N VAL A 220 -10.71 7.73 -2.40
CA VAL A 220 -9.97 8.19 -3.58
C VAL A 220 -8.53 7.69 -3.46
N ILE A 221 -8.04 7.03 -4.51
CA ILE A 221 -6.68 6.48 -4.53
C ILE A 221 -5.76 7.47 -5.25
N ASP A 222 -4.83 8.05 -4.48
CA ASP A 222 -3.75 8.89 -4.99
C ASP A 222 -2.53 8.04 -5.38
N ILE A 223 -1.60 8.63 -6.13
CA ILE A 223 -0.44 7.94 -6.69
C ILE A 223 0.78 8.19 -5.82
N ILE A 224 1.54 7.12 -5.52
CA ILE A 224 2.91 7.23 -5.04
C ILE A 224 3.81 6.83 -6.21
N SER A 225 4.73 7.71 -6.60
CA SER A 225 5.68 7.43 -7.68
C SER A 225 6.53 6.21 -7.33
N ASP A 226 6.51 5.21 -8.20
CA ASP A 226 7.37 4.03 -8.16
C ASP A 226 8.88 4.36 -8.24
N ASP A 227 9.25 5.44 -8.94
CA ASP A 227 10.63 5.87 -9.12
C ASP A 227 11.14 6.73 -7.95
N SER A 228 10.37 7.73 -7.51
CA SER A 228 10.85 8.73 -6.53
C SER A 228 10.14 8.68 -5.18
N PHE A 229 9.09 7.87 -5.02
CA PHE A 229 8.20 7.85 -3.86
C PHE A 229 7.51 9.19 -3.56
N ALA A 230 7.48 10.11 -4.54
CA ALA A 230 6.71 11.34 -4.45
C ALA A 230 5.21 11.04 -4.36
N TYR A 231 4.52 11.78 -3.50
CA TYR A 231 3.06 11.75 -3.40
C TYR A 231 2.45 12.64 -4.49
N VAL A 232 1.66 12.04 -5.37
CA VAL A 232 1.01 12.71 -6.48
C VAL A 232 -0.50 12.52 -6.36
N ARG A 233 -1.21 13.62 -6.14
CA ARG A 233 -2.67 13.61 -6.08
C ARG A 233 -3.28 13.19 -7.42
N SER A 234 -4.22 12.26 -7.39
CA SER A 234 -4.97 11.79 -8.54
C SER A 234 -6.13 12.72 -8.91
N PHE A 235 -6.66 12.54 -10.11
CA PHE A 235 -7.79 13.32 -10.62
C PHE A 235 -9.13 12.76 -10.08
N GLU A 236 -9.79 13.54 -9.22
CA GLU A 236 -11.05 13.19 -8.52
C GLU A 236 -12.32 13.10 -9.41
N LEU A 237 -12.20 13.25 -10.74
CA LEU A 237 -13.33 13.31 -11.68
C LEU A 237 -13.48 12.04 -12.53
N HIS A 238 -13.00 10.91 -12.03
CA HIS A 238 -13.14 9.61 -12.68
C HIS A 238 -13.95 8.63 -11.84
N TRP A 239 -14.62 7.70 -12.50
CA TRP A 239 -15.27 6.54 -11.91
C TRP A 239 -14.76 5.27 -12.58
N GLY A 240 -14.73 4.17 -11.83
CA GLY A 240 -14.29 2.87 -12.36
C GLY A 240 -15.39 2.12 -13.09
N ALA A 241 -15.07 1.59 -14.27
CA ALA A 241 -15.88 0.62 -15.01
C ALA A 241 -14.98 -0.42 -15.70
N PHE A 242 -15.56 -1.27 -16.54
CA PHE A 242 -14.81 -2.24 -17.34
C PHE A 242 -15.17 -2.14 -18.83
N ASN A 243 -14.23 -2.46 -19.70
CA ASN A 243 -14.50 -2.61 -21.14
C ASN A 243 -15.04 -4.03 -21.44
N TRP A 244 -15.41 -4.31 -22.69
CA TRP A 244 -15.93 -5.64 -23.09
C TRP A 244 -14.94 -6.81 -22.96
N GLU A 245 -13.66 -6.51 -22.75
CA GLU A 245 -12.62 -7.50 -22.43
C GLU A 245 -12.50 -7.73 -20.91
N LEU A 246 -13.37 -7.11 -20.12
CA LEU A 246 -13.37 -7.12 -18.65
C LEU A 246 -12.13 -6.46 -18.02
N HIS A 247 -11.44 -5.59 -18.76
CA HIS A 247 -10.35 -4.77 -18.23
C HIS A 247 -10.92 -3.54 -17.50
N PHE A 248 -10.44 -3.31 -16.28
CA PHE A 248 -10.78 -2.12 -15.51
C PHE A 248 -10.29 -0.83 -16.20
N ARG A 249 -11.15 0.19 -16.26
CA ARG A 249 -10.89 1.48 -16.88
C ARG A 249 -11.49 2.62 -16.05
N TRP A 250 -10.79 3.75 -16.07
CA TRP A 250 -11.26 5.01 -15.50
C TRP A 250 -11.99 5.81 -16.57
N TYR A 251 -13.23 6.20 -16.29
CA TYR A 251 -14.06 7.03 -17.17
C TYR A 251 -14.34 8.37 -16.51
N THR A 252 -14.53 9.42 -17.31
CA THR A 252 -14.90 10.74 -16.79
C THR A 252 -16.33 10.74 -16.25
N LEU A 253 -16.57 11.54 -15.21
CA LEU A 253 -17.91 11.68 -14.63
C LEU A 253 -18.90 12.33 -15.61
N ALA A 254 -20.16 11.92 -15.51
CA ALA A 254 -21.26 12.53 -16.24
C ALA A 254 -21.54 13.96 -15.78
N SER A 255 -22.11 14.77 -16.67
CA SER A 255 -22.39 16.19 -16.44
C SER A 255 -23.30 16.45 -15.23
N GLU A 256 -24.28 15.58 -14.95
CA GLU A 256 -25.15 15.72 -13.76
C GLU A 256 -24.36 15.59 -12.46
N GLU A 257 -23.45 14.61 -12.39
CA GLU A 257 -22.66 14.35 -11.19
C GLU A 257 -21.65 15.48 -10.97
N ILE A 258 -21.06 16.01 -12.04
CA ILE A 258 -20.21 17.21 -11.97
C ILE A 258 -20.99 18.40 -11.40
N LYS A 259 -22.25 18.60 -11.80
CA LYS A 259 -23.11 19.68 -11.25
C LYS A 259 -23.40 19.49 -9.77
N LYS A 260 -23.65 18.26 -9.30
CA LYS A 260 -23.84 17.96 -7.87
C LYS A 260 -22.55 18.23 -7.08
N ARG A 261 -21.41 17.76 -7.58
CA ARG A 261 -20.10 17.96 -6.94
C ARG A 261 -19.65 19.42 -6.88
N LYS A 262 -20.09 20.26 -7.84
CA LYS A 262 -19.91 21.71 -7.76
C LYS A 262 -20.65 22.33 -6.57
N LYS A 263 -21.79 21.75 -6.15
CA LYS A 263 -22.52 22.21 -4.96
C LYS A 263 -21.85 21.74 -3.68
N ASP A 264 -21.49 20.46 -3.60
CA ASP A 264 -20.68 19.90 -2.52
C ASP A 264 -19.73 18.80 -3.02
N ILE A 265 -18.43 19.09 -2.96
CA ILE A 265 -17.37 18.18 -3.41
C ILE A 265 -17.07 17.08 -2.38
N SER A 266 -17.53 17.25 -1.14
CA SER A 266 -17.28 16.33 -0.03
C SER A 266 -18.29 15.18 0.06
N GLU A 267 -19.37 15.24 -0.72
CA GLU A 267 -20.34 14.15 -0.80
C GLU A 267 -19.77 12.97 -1.61
N PRO A 268 -20.03 11.73 -1.17
CA PRO A 268 -19.69 10.55 -1.93
C PRO A 268 -20.53 10.48 -3.21
N PHE A 269 -20.01 9.78 -4.21
CA PHE A 269 -20.72 9.50 -5.45
C PHE A 269 -20.69 8.00 -5.74
N ARG A 270 -21.71 7.51 -6.45
CA ARG A 270 -21.82 6.09 -6.79
C ARG A 270 -20.88 5.76 -7.94
N GLN A 271 -20.21 4.61 -7.84
CA GLN A 271 -19.39 4.04 -8.90
C GLN A 271 -19.92 2.63 -9.24
N VAL A 272 -19.73 2.19 -10.48
CA VAL A 272 -20.17 0.86 -10.93
C VAL A 272 -19.15 -0.20 -10.52
N LEU A 273 -17.87 0.12 -10.62
CA LEU A 273 -16.76 -0.76 -10.26
C LEU A 273 -15.70 0.06 -9.52
N HIS A 274 -15.13 -0.53 -8.47
CA HIS A 274 -13.99 0.06 -7.78
C HIS A 274 -12.73 -0.77 -8.04
N ASP A 275 -11.60 -0.09 -8.19
CA ASP A 275 -10.30 -0.73 -8.28
C ASP A 275 -9.86 -1.21 -6.91
N SER A 276 -10.25 -2.43 -6.54
CA SER A 276 -9.81 -3.07 -5.29
C SER A 276 -8.39 -3.65 -5.38
N LEU A 277 -7.68 -3.42 -6.48
CA LEU A 277 -6.56 -4.23 -6.93
C LEU A 277 -5.65 -3.40 -7.86
N LEU A 278 -5.05 -2.32 -7.35
CA LEU A 278 -4.05 -1.56 -8.10
C LEU A 278 -2.69 -2.27 -8.08
N LEU A 279 -2.64 -3.49 -8.64
CA LEU A 279 -1.48 -3.94 -9.40
C LEU A 279 -1.68 -3.46 -10.85
N ARG A 280 -1.64 -2.14 -11.08
CA ARG A 280 -1.18 -1.68 -12.38
C ARG A 280 0.30 -2.00 -12.45
N GLY A 281 0.59 -3.18 -13.00
CA GLY A 281 1.85 -3.38 -13.68
C GLY A 281 2.06 -2.18 -14.59
N MET A 282 3.04 -1.37 -14.20
CA MET A 282 3.76 -0.50 -15.10
C MET A 282 4.04 -1.30 -16.37
N VAL A 283 3.50 -0.81 -17.48
CA VAL A 283 3.95 -1.22 -18.81
C VAL A 283 5.28 -0.53 -19.08
#